data_AF-A0A0D1YW99-F1
#
_entry.id   AF-A0A0D1YW99-F1
#
_cell.length_a   1.000
_cell.length_b   1.000
_cell.length_c   1.000
_cell.angle_alpha   90.00
_cell.angle_beta   90.00
_cell.angle_gamma   90.00
#
_symmetry.space_group_name_H-M   'P 1'
#
loop_
_entity.id
_entity.type
_entity.pdbx_description
1 polymer ?
#
loop_
_entity_poly.entity_id
_entity_poly.type
_entity_poly.pdbx_seq_one_letter_code
_entity_poly.pdbx_strand_id
1 'polypeptide(L)'
;MPIPESDPRIRLLKTAFVIYYHADLAKARQFLLDFGLSIVQERHGEDIYFAGYGSEPYVYVARQAKNDSEFGGAAYQVESHEELRRASKVADATSIFKLDGPGGDLERLTINYEDEKPRKGRFQRFTHRPAPVYRWGQYGVTYPEGKFQEMYDW
;
A
#
# COMPACT_ATOMS: atom_id res chain seq x y z
N MET A 1 -7.08 -9.79 -23.16
CA MET A 1 -8.52 -9.50 -23.32
C MET A 1 -8.99 -8.73 -22.10
N PRO A 2 -9.81 -7.67 -22.25
CA PRO A 2 -10.46 -7.06 -21.08
C PRO A 2 -11.33 -8.11 -20.39
N ILE A 3 -11.39 -8.05 -19.06
CA ILE A 3 -12.22 -8.96 -18.26
C ILE A 3 -13.69 -8.61 -18.56
N PRO A 4 -14.58 -9.59 -18.85
CA PRO A 4 -16.00 -9.33 -19.09
C PRO A 4 -16.66 -8.61 -17.91
N GLU A 5 -17.60 -7.69 -18.18
CA GLU A 5 -18.37 -6.99 -17.14
C GLU A 5 -19.15 -7.96 -16.23
N SER A 6 -19.56 -9.10 -16.76
CA SER A 6 -20.25 -10.16 -16.02
C SER A 6 -19.32 -11.07 -15.20
N ASP A 7 -18.02 -10.82 -15.15
CA ASP A 7 -17.09 -11.66 -14.39
C ASP A 7 -17.40 -11.57 -12.88
N PRO A 8 -17.63 -12.71 -12.19
CA PRO A 8 -18.03 -12.70 -10.79
C PRO A 8 -16.92 -12.24 -9.85
N ARG A 9 -15.65 -12.26 -10.27
CA ARG A 9 -14.50 -11.87 -9.45
C ARG A 9 -14.46 -10.36 -9.23
N ILE A 10 -13.97 -9.95 -8.07
CA ILE A 10 -13.71 -8.54 -7.76
C ILE A 10 -12.47 -8.08 -8.53
N ARG A 11 -12.58 -6.94 -9.22
CA ARG A 11 -11.50 -6.38 -10.03
C ARG A 11 -10.57 -5.52 -9.19
N LEU A 12 -9.42 -6.09 -8.88
CA LEU A 12 -8.33 -5.42 -8.16
C LEU A 12 -7.34 -4.82 -9.16
N LEU A 13 -6.91 -3.58 -8.93
CA LEU A 13 -5.92 -2.89 -9.76
C LEU A 13 -4.49 -3.08 -9.25
N LYS A 14 -4.28 -2.89 -7.95
CA LYS A 14 -2.96 -2.93 -7.30
C LYS A 14 -3.10 -2.98 -5.77
N THR A 15 -2.02 -3.41 -5.11
CA THR A 15 -1.85 -3.22 -3.67
C THR A 15 -1.80 -1.72 -3.37
N ALA A 16 -2.67 -1.26 -2.50
CA ALA A 16 -2.73 0.13 -2.07
C ALA A 16 -1.73 0.38 -0.94
N PHE A 17 -1.86 -0.36 0.15
CA PHE A 17 -0.97 -0.28 1.30
C PHE A 17 -0.92 -1.58 2.10
N VAL A 18 0.11 -1.70 2.94
CA VAL A 18 0.25 -2.79 3.92
C VAL A 18 0.26 -2.24 5.33
N ILE A 19 -0.21 -3.05 6.28
CA ILE A 19 -0.23 -2.75 7.70
C ILE A 19 0.70 -3.73 8.39
N TYR A 20 1.65 -3.21 9.17
CA TYR A 20 2.50 -4.02 10.03
C TYR A 20 2.48 -3.47 11.44
N TYR A 21 2.34 -4.37 12.41
CA TYR A 21 2.57 -4.08 13.80
C TYR A 21 4.04 -4.36 14.11
N HIS A 22 4.70 -3.42 14.79
CA HIS A 22 6.11 -3.49 15.13
C HIS A 22 6.27 -3.50 16.65
N ALA A 23 7.01 -4.47 17.18
CA ALA A 23 7.38 -4.49 18.59
C ALA A 23 8.16 -3.23 19.00
N ASP A 24 9.01 -2.71 18.09
CA ASP A 24 9.77 -1.47 18.26
C ASP A 24 9.44 -0.51 17.11
N LEU A 25 8.39 0.30 17.29
CA LEU A 25 7.94 1.26 16.28
C LEU A 25 9.01 2.32 15.96
N ALA A 26 9.85 2.68 16.93
CA ALA A 26 10.93 3.65 16.71
C ALA A 26 12.00 3.11 15.75
N LYS A 27 12.40 1.84 15.90
CA LYS A 27 13.30 1.19 14.94
C LYS A 27 12.67 1.02 13.57
N ALA A 28 11.40 0.63 13.51
CA ALA A 28 10.68 0.51 12.25
C ALA A 28 10.61 1.84 11.51
N ARG A 29 10.31 2.92 12.23
CA ARG A 29 10.31 4.29 11.71
C ARG A 29 11.65 4.67 11.09
N GLN A 30 12.74 4.44 11.81
CA GLN A 30 14.08 4.74 11.31
C GLN A 30 14.38 3.94 10.04
N PHE A 31 14.13 2.63 10.06
CA PHE A 31 14.34 1.76 8.91
C PHE A 31 13.54 2.23 7.68
N LEU A 32 12.26 2.55 7.83
CA LEU A 32 11.40 2.94 6.69
C LEU A 32 11.83 4.28 6.08
N LEU A 33 12.32 5.22 6.90
CA LEU A 33 12.94 6.45 6.42
C LEU A 33 14.24 6.17 5.65
N ASP A 34 15.11 5.33 6.22
CA ASP A 34 16.38 4.93 5.60
C ASP A 34 16.17 4.07 4.35
N PHE A 35 15.01 3.41 4.24
CA PHE A 35 14.60 2.66 3.06
C PHE A 35 14.14 3.58 1.92
N GLY A 36 13.77 4.84 2.21
CA GLY A 36 13.38 5.83 1.21
C GLY A 36 11.87 6.11 1.14
N LEU A 37 11.11 5.78 2.19
CA LEU A 37 9.74 6.24 2.37
C LEU A 37 9.72 7.60 3.10
N SER A 38 8.63 8.35 2.93
CA SER A 38 8.38 9.60 3.65
C SER A 38 7.21 9.44 4.61
N ILE A 39 7.28 10.08 5.77
CA ILE A 39 6.16 10.14 6.72
C ILE A 39 5.13 11.15 6.22
N VAL A 40 3.87 10.74 6.13
CA VAL A 40 2.73 11.63 5.78
C VAL A 40 1.87 11.96 6.99
N GLN A 41 1.83 11.07 7.98
CA GLN A 41 1.19 11.31 9.27
C GLN A 41 1.85 10.44 10.34
N GLU A 42 2.05 10.99 11.52
CA GLU A 42 2.64 10.28 12.66
C GLU A 42 1.82 10.59 13.91
N ARG A 43 1.22 9.56 14.50
CA ARG A 43 0.59 9.59 15.82
C ARG A 43 1.55 8.91 16.80
N HIS A 44 2.26 9.74 17.56
CA HIS A 44 3.36 9.29 18.41
C HIS A 44 2.93 8.16 19.36
N GLY A 45 3.63 7.02 19.27
CA GLY A 45 3.37 5.84 20.10
C GLY A 45 2.23 4.95 19.62
N GLU A 46 1.51 5.33 18.56
CA GLU A 46 0.38 4.57 18.04
C GLU A 46 0.66 4.06 16.63
N ASP A 47 0.70 4.96 15.65
CA ASP A 47 0.95 4.60 14.25
C ASP A 47 1.56 5.70 13.39
N ILE A 48 2.16 5.26 12.29
CA ILE A 48 2.90 6.09 11.35
C ILE A 48 2.52 5.65 9.94
N TYR A 49 2.07 6.62 9.16
CA TYR A 49 1.69 6.46 7.77
C TYR A 49 2.86 6.92 6.89
N PHE A 50 3.30 6.05 6.01
CA PHE A 50 4.41 6.31 5.09
C PHE A 50 3.93 6.28 3.64
N ALA A 51 4.41 7.21 2.84
CA ALA A 51 4.19 7.28 1.40
C ALA A 51 5.47 7.02 0.62
N GLY A 52 5.30 6.52 -0.60
CA GLY A 52 6.30 6.64 -1.65
C GLY A 52 6.13 7.94 -2.42
N TYR A 53 6.84 8.08 -3.55
CA TYR A 53 6.64 9.20 -4.48
C TYR A 53 5.53 8.94 -5.52
N GLY A 54 4.76 7.87 -5.35
CA GLY A 54 3.60 7.52 -6.15
C GLY A 54 2.37 8.41 -5.94
N SER A 55 1.24 7.99 -6.50
CA SER A 55 -0.03 8.70 -6.36
C SER A 55 -0.85 8.19 -5.17
N GLU A 56 -0.39 7.15 -4.49
CA GLU A 56 -1.01 6.57 -3.31
C GLU A 56 -0.83 7.51 -2.11
N PRO A 57 -1.88 7.77 -1.30
CA PRO A 57 -1.80 8.66 -0.14
C PRO A 57 -0.77 8.18 0.90
N TYR A 58 -0.70 6.87 1.05
CA TYR A 58 0.30 6.14 1.83
C TYR A 58 0.37 4.72 1.27
N VAL A 59 1.50 4.08 1.50
CA VAL A 59 1.79 2.72 1.06
C VAL A 59 2.07 1.82 2.25
N TYR A 60 2.51 2.35 3.39
CA TYR A 60 2.82 1.54 4.57
C TYR A 60 2.25 2.17 5.84
N VAL A 61 1.58 1.37 6.65
CA VAL A 61 1.08 1.76 7.98
C VAL A 61 1.87 0.95 9.01
N ALA A 62 2.75 1.63 9.74
CA ALA A 62 3.47 1.04 10.86
C ALA A 62 2.68 1.32 12.14
N ARG A 63 2.30 0.28 12.88
CA ARG A 63 1.60 0.40 14.16
C ARG A 63 2.46 -0.15 15.28
N GLN A 64 2.34 0.40 16.49
CA GLN A 64 2.94 -0.21 17.66
C GLN A 64 2.23 -1.54 17.98
N ALA A 65 2.99 -2.63 18.09
CA ALA A 65 2.47 -3.91 18.54
C ALA A 65 2.27 -3.91 20.06
N LYS A 66 1.31 -4.72 20.54
CA LYS A 66 1.16 -4.98 21.98
C LYS A 66 2.30 -5.86 22.51
N ASN A 67 2.69 -6.85 21.71
CA ASN A 67 3.72 -7.82 22.02
C ASN A 67 4.70 -7.89 20.84
N ASP A 68 4.59 -8.92 20.00
CA ASP A 68 5.48 -9.19 18.89
C ASP A 68 5.07 -8.49 17.60
N SER A 69 6.04 -8.31 16.70
CA SER A 69 5.77 -7.80 15.36
C SER A 69 4.92 -8.79 14.57
N GLU A 70 3.90 -8.29 13.88
CA GLU A 70 2.99 -9.11 13.08
C GLU A 70 2.51 -8.38 11.82
N PHE A 71 2.09 -9.16 10.83
CA PHE A 71 1.46 -8.62 9.65
C PHE A 71 -0.02 -8.34 9.94
N GLY A 72 -0.41 -7.07 9.83
CA GLY A 72 -1.77 -6.61 10.09
C GLY A 72 -2.71 -6.70 8.89
N GLY A 73 -2.18 -6.98 7.70
CA GLY A 73 -2.96 -7.15 6.46
C GLY A 73 -2.54 -6.21 5.34
N ALA A 74 -3.15 -6.41 4.17
CA ALA A 74 -2.96 -5.57 3.00
C ALA A 74 -4.30 -5.04 2.50
N ALA A 75 -4.26 -3.86 1.90
CA ALA A 75 -5.38 -3.27 1.21
C ALA A 75 -5.10 -3.23 -0.30
N TYR A 76 -6.17 -3.41 -1.08
CA TYR A 76 -6.13 -3.38 -2.54
C TYR A 76 -7.05 -2.29 -3.07
N GLN A 77 -6.60 -1.61 -4.12
CA GLN A 77 -7.44 -0.69 -4.87
C GLN A 77 -8.33 -1.49 -5.83
N VAL A 78 -9.65 -1.27 -5.75
CA VAL A 78 -10.62 -1.80 -6.71
C VAL A 78 -10.78 -0.86 -7.92
N GLU A 79 -11.22 -1.40 -9.04
CA GLU A 79 -11.40 -0.63 -10.30
C GLU A 79 -12.45 0.49 -10.17
N SER A 80 -13.49 0.29 -9.37
CA SER A 80 -14.56 1.26 -9.19
C SER A 80 -15.21 1.19 -7.80
N HIS A 81 -16.00 2.20 -7.46
CA HIS A 81 -16.80 2.16 -6.23
C HIS A 81 -17.89 1.07 -6.29
N GLU A 82 -18.34 0.68 -7.48
CA GLU A 82 -19.25 -0.46 -7.64
C GLU A 82 -18.56 -1.78 -7.30
N GLU A 83 -17.30 -1.96 -7.71
CA GLU A 83 -16.48 -3.11 -7.29
C GLU A 83 -16.31 -3.17 -5.77
N LEU A 84 -16.20 -2.01 -5.09
CA LEU A 84 -16.17 -1.96 -3.62
C LEU A 84 -17.50 -2.44 -3.01
N ARG A 85 -18.65 -2.06 -3.60
CA ARG A 85 -19.98 -2.54 -3.17
C ARG A 85 -20.20 -4.02 -3.47
N ARG A 86 -19.57 -4.55 -4.50
CA ARG A 86 -19.56 -6.00 -4.76
C ARG A 86 -18.70 -6.73 -3.74
N ALA A 87 -17.52 -6.20 -3.43
CA ALA A 87 -16.61 -6.76 -2.43
C ALA A 87 -17.26 -6.83 -1.04
N SER A 88 -18.05 -5.82 -0.65
CA SER A 88 -18.78 -5.84 0.63
C SER A 88 -19.90 -6.87 0.72
N LYS A 89 -20.21 -7.60 -0.37
CA LYS A 89 -21.20 -8.68 -0.42
C LYS A 89 -20.56 -10.07 -0.42
N VAL A 90 -19.23 -10.16 -0.41
CA VAL A 90 -18.52 -11.43 -0.26
C VAL A 90 -18.82 -12.00 1.14
N ALA A 91 -18.84 -13.33 1.27
CA ALA A 91 -19.02 -13.99 2.56
C ALA A 91 -18.00 -13.44 3.57
N ASP A 92 -18.46 -13.18 4.80
CA ASP A 92 -17.66 -12.62 5.90
C ASP A 92 -17.06 -11.23 5.65
N ALA A 93 -17.41 -10.57 4.54
CA ALA A 93 -17.03 -9.18 4.32
C ALA A 93 -17.76 -8.25 5.29
N THR A 94 -17.04 -7.23 5.75
CA THR A 94 -17.64 -6.15 6.54
C THR A 94 -18.35 -5.15 5.64
N SER A 95 -19.27 -4.37 6.22
CA SER A 95 -19.85 -3.21 5.54
C SER A 95 -18.77 -2.18 5.22
N ILE A 96 -18.90 -1.46 4.10
CA ILE A 96 -17.98 -0.38 3.74
C ILE A 96 -17.95 0.68 4.85
N PHE A 97 -16.75 0.96 5.36
CA PHE A 97 -16.52 2.01 6.35
C PHE A 97 -15.44 2.98 5.86
N LYS A 98 -15.40 4.18 6.45
CA LYS A 98 -14.40 5.19 6.12
C LYS A 98 -13.08 4.84 6.79
N LEU A 99 -11.99 4.85 6.04
CA LEU A 99 -10.65 4.69 6.60
C LEU A 99 -10.22 5.97 7.32
N ASP A 100 -9.68 5.80 8.54
CA ASP A 100 -9.12 6.87 9.35
C ASP A 100 -7.62 7.04 9.04
N GLY A 101 -7.31 7.56 7.85
CA GLY A 101 -5.95 7.79 7.38
C GLY A 101 -5.87 9.03 6.47
N PRO A 102 -4.66 9.58 6.25
CA PRO A 102 -4.48 10.77 5.43
C PRO A 102 -4.83 10.49 3.97
N GLY A 103 -5.47 11.43 3.26
CA GLY A 103 -5.76 11.29 1.83
C GLY A 103 -7.11 11.78 1.31
N GLY A 104 -7.77 12.73 1.97
CA GLY A 104 -8.90 13.46 1.36
C GLY A 104 -8.39 14.46 0.31
N ASP A 105 -8.78 14.23 -0.95
CA ASP A 105 -8.50 15.00 -2.17
C ASP A 105 -7.02 15.29 -2.49
N LEU A 106 -6.44 14.50 -3.40
CA LEU A 106 -5.04 14.61 -3.82
C LEU A 106 -4.90 15.16 -5.24
N GLU A 107 -4.14 16.25 -5.36
CA GLU A 107 -3.63 16.78 -6.62
C GLU A 107 -2.42 15.98 -7.15
N ARG A 108 -2.29 15.90 -8.47
CA ARG A 108 -1.30 15.06 -9.18
C ARG A 108 -0.03 15.83 -9.55
N LEU A 109 1.13 15.24 -9.29
CA LEU A 109 2.42 15.67 -9.86
C LEU A 109 2.61 15.21 -11.31
N THR A 110 3.26 16.04 -12.13
CA THR A 110 3.70 15.69 -13.49
C THR A 110 4.87 14.71 -13.44
N ILE A 111 4.68 13.49 -13.95
CA ILE A 111 5.70 12.45 -14.05
C ILE A 111 6.17 12.36 -15.52
N ASN A 112 7.44 12.01 -15.74
CA ASN A 112 7.93 11.68 -17.08
C ASN A 112 7.44 10.29 -17.48
N TYR A 113 6.73 10.19 -18.59
CA TYR A 113 6.35 8.92 -19.21
C TYR A 113 7.42 8.49 -20.22
N GLU A 114 7.39 7.23 -20.65
CA GLU A 114 8.29 6.71 -21.69
C GLU A 114 8.13 7.51 -22.99
N ASP A 115 6.88 7.87 -23.31
CA ASP A 115 6.50 8.59 -24.53
C ASP A 115 6.58 10.11 -24.39
N GLU A 116 6.43 10.63 -23.16
CA GLU A 116 6.46 12.06 -22.84
C GLU A 116 7.53 12.37 -21.80
N LYS A 117 8.68 12.81 -22.32
CA LYS A 117 9.82 13.26 -21.51
C LYS A 117 10.11 14.72 -21.81
N PRO A 118 9.36 15.68 -21.23
CA PRO A 118 9.69 17.09 -21.35
C PRO A 118 11.08 17.31 -20.71
N ARG A 119 12.12 17.36 -21.55
CA ARG A 119 13.52 17.62 -21.14
C ARG A 119 13.66 19.09 -20.75
N LYS A 120 12.98 19.53 -19.68
CA LYS A 120 13.26 20.81 -19.05
C LYS A 120 14.61 20.66 -18.34
N GLY A 121 15.62 21.38 -18.82
CA GLY A 121 17.05 21.22 -18.55
C GLY A 121 17.51 21.34 -17.09
N ARG A 122 17.04 20.45 -16.22
CA ARG A 122 17.54 20.25 -14.86
C ARG A 122 18.07 18.83 -14.78
N PHE A 123 19.39 18.68 -14.65
CA PHE A 123 19.99 17.38 -14.36
C PHE A 123 19.47 16.90 -13.00
N GLN A 124 18.70 15.82 -12.98
CA GLN A 124 18.35 15.10 -11.77
C GLN A 124 19.61 14.35 -11.30
N ARG A 125 20.57 15.07 -10.70
CA ARG A 125 21.66 14.41 -9.98
C ARG A 125 21.08 13.86 -8.69
N PHE A 126 21.20 12.55 -8.49
CA PHE A 126 20.80 11.93 -7.23
C PHE A 126 21.66 12.53 -6.11
N THR A 127 21.00 13.19 -5.15
CA THR A 127 21.61 13.50 -3.85
C THR A 127 21.89 12.18 -3.14
N HIS A 128 23.05 12.03 -2.48
CA HIS A 128 23.34 10.84 -1.67
C HIS A 128 22.32 10.69 -0.54
N ARG A 129 21.28 9.89 -0.79
CA ARG A 129 20.12 9.61 0.05
C ARG A 129 19.56 8.24 -0.36
N PRO A 130 18.72 7.61 0.47
CA PRO A 130 17.99 6.42 0.06
C PRO A 130 17.29 6.62 -1.28
N ALA A 131 17.30 5.57 -2.12
CA ALA A 131 16.54 5.59 -3.36
C ALA A 131 15.05 5.72 -2.98
N PRO A 132 14.34 6.76 -3.43
CA PRO A 132 12.97 6.96 -3.02
C PRO A 132 12.11 5.80 -3.53
N VAL A 133 11.18 5.33 -2.70
CA VAL A 133 10.26 4.24 -3.06
C VAL A 133 9.11 4.82 -3.87
N TYR A 134 8.78 4.21 -5.02
CA TYR A 134 7.63 4.67 -5.82
C TYR A 134 6.30 4.26 -5.18
N ARG A 135 6.05 2.96 -5.17
CA ARG A 135 4.84 2.30 -4.68
C ARG A 135 5.16 0.83 -4.36
N TRP A 136 4.26 0.14 -3.66
CA TRP A 136 4.39 -1.31 -3.49
C TRP A 136 4.04 -2.06 -4.77
N GLY A 137 4.85 -3.08 -5.08
CA GLY A 137 4.59 -4.01 -6.18
C GLY A 137 3.79 -5.22 -5.71
N GLN A 138 4.27 -5.90 -4.67
CA GLN A 138 3.69 -7.14 -4.13
C GLN A 138 4.14 -7.36 -2.69
N TYR A 139 3.43 -8.21 -1.96
CA TYR A 139 3.94 -8.84 -0.74
C TYR A 139 3.92 -10.35 -0.92
N GLY A 140 4.83 -11.04 -0.23
CA GLY A 140 4.91 -12.50 -0.23
C GLY A 140 4.36 -13.07 1.08
N VAL A 141 3.69 -14.21 1.00
CA VAL A 141 3.24 -14.97 2.17
C VAL A 141 3.90 -16.35 2.10
N THR A 142 4.43 -16.80 3.24
CA THR A 142 5.00 -18.15 3.39
C THR A 142 4.05 -18.99 4.23
N TYR A 143 3.76 -20.20 3.77
CA TYR A 143 2.89 -21.13 4.47
C TYR A 143 3.70 -22.25 5.14
N PRO A 144 3.22 -22.81 6.26
CA PRO A 144 3.78 -24.03 6.80
C PRO A 144 3.78 -25.16 5.76
N GLU A 145 4.71 -26.09 5.92
CA GLU A 145 4.83 -27.24 5.02
C GLU A 145 3.50 -28.00 4.93
N GLY A 146 3.10 -28.36 3.70
CA GLY A 146 1.85 -29.08 3.43
C GLY A 146 0.56 -28.24 3.47
N LYS A 147 0.63 -26.95 3.83
CA LYS A 147 -0.56 -26.07 3.92
C LYS A 147 -0.82 -25.18 2.70
N PHE A 148 0.07 -25.18 1.72
CA PHE A 148 -0.06 -24.34 0.52
C PHE A 148 -1.37 -24.59 -0.24
N GLN A 149 -1.73 -25.86 -0.49
CA GLN A 149 -2.90 -26.19 -1.32
C GLN A 149 -4.21 -25.77 -0.65
N GLU A 150 -4.33 -26.00 0.67
CA GLU A 150 -5.48 -25.56 1.47
C GLU A 150 -5.70 -24.05 1.41
N MET A 151 -4.62 -23.26 1.46
CA MET A 151 -4.67 -21.80 1.37
C MET A 151 -4.87 -21.29 -0.06
N TYR A 152 -4.49 -22.06 -1.07
CA TYR A 152 -4.66 -21.72 -2.48
C TYR A 152 -6.11 -21.96 -2.95
N ASP A 153 -6.75 -23.00 -2.42
CA ASP A 153 -8.13 -23.38 -2.78
C ASP A 153 -9.20 -22.56 -2.03
N TRP A 154 -8.80 -21.81 -1.00
CA TRP A 154 -9.65 -20.87 -0.26
C TRP A 154 -9.91 -19.59 -1.07
#